data_AF-A0A519QL04-F1
#
_entry.id   AF-A0A519QL04-F1
#
_cell.length_a   1.000
_cell.length_b   1.000
_cell.length_c   1.000
_cell.angle_alpha   90.00
_cell.angle_beta   90.00
_cell.angle_gamma   90.00
#
_symmetry.space_group_name_H-M   'P 1'
#
loop_
_entity.id
_entity.type
_entity.pdbx_description
1 polymer ?
#
loop_
_entity_poly.entity_id
_entity_poly.type
_entity_poly.pdbx_seq_one_letter_code
_entity_poly.pdbx_strand_id
1 'polypeptide(L)'
;MEVVSDNYVNDPNVSKQSLIQQRNAMEVAVSLAQNSLKSIDGELNQLKAKYSTMVPFDAGVQNFERDADLATKEYMDALGRYNQSNTEKSIGLKLQIAQIGLPGPAEPSKKIIYMGLSGVSSIALCFLIVLGAFFTDKTVNNLEQLNSLKIGTVIGNLNFINADDKDARVIWENNDNPDYIIFKDLMRSLRFEITDKLGVIATYQYDANSNKI
;
A
#
# COMPACT_ATOMS: atom_id res chain seq x y z
N MET A 1 62.15 92.38 86.95
CA MET A 1 62.95 91.94 85.80
C MET A 1 64.32 91.64 86.35
N GLU A 2 64.59 90.37 86.65
CA GLU A 2 65.92 89.92 87.06
C GLU A 2 66.09 88.48 86.58
N VAL A 3 67.25 88.28 85.97
CA VAL A 3 67.68 87.11 85.20
C VAL A 3 68.19 86.06 86.17
N VAL A 4 67.78 84.80 85.99
CA VAL A 4 68.50 83.63 86.51
C VAL A 4 68.55 82.61 85.37
N SER A 5 69.57 82.71 84.49
CA SER A 5 70.72 81.81 84.43
C SER A 5 70.29 80.36 84.16
N ASP A 6 70.05 79.94 82.92
CA ASP A 6 71.03 79.47 81.93
C ASP A 6 72.27 78.79 82.53
N ASN A 7 72.20 77.47 82.72
CA ASN A 7 73.38 76.63 83.03
C ASN A 7 73.20 75.11 82.81
N TYR A 8 72.27 74.63 81.95
CA TYR A 8 72.14 73.18 81.68
C TYR A 8 71.65 72.82 80.25
N VAL A 9 71.97 73.63 79.23
CA VAL A 9 71.42 73.43 77.88
C VAL A 9 72.19 72.43 77.01
N ASN A 10 73.34 71.90 77.46
CA ASN A 10 74.07 70.87 76.71
C ASN A 10 74.59 69.76 77.63
N ASP A 11 73.67 69.00 78.24
CA ASP A 11 74.04 67.75 78.90
C ASP A 11 74.17 66.63 77.85
N PRO A 12 75.38 66.12 77.57
CA PRO A 12 75.60 65.06 76.58
C PRO A 12 74.83 63.78 76.89
N ASN A 13 74.33 63.61 78.12
CA ASN A 13 73.47 62.48 78.49
C ASN A 13 72.07 62.58 77.86
N VAL A 14 71.52 63.77 77.66
CA VAL A 14 70.21 63.97 76.99
C VAL A 14 70.32 63.66 75.49
N SER A 15 71.41 64.09 74.85
CA SER A 15 71.71 63.73 73.46
C SER A 15 71.92 62.21 73.30
N LYS A 16 72.67 61.57 74.21
CA LYS A 16 72.85 60.11 74.22
C LYS A 16 71.53 59.36 74.44
N GLN A 17 70.67 59.83 75.34
CA GLN A 17 69.36 59.22 75.58
C GLN A 17 68.44 59.33 74.35
N SER A 18 68.46 60.48 73.67
CA SER A 18 67.74 60.68 72.40
C SER A 18 68.25 59.72 71.31
N LEU A 19 69.57 59.56 71.17
CA LEU A 19 70.17 58.62 70.22
C LEU A 19 69.83 57.16 70.55
N ILE A 20 69.77 56.78 71.83
CA ILE A 20 69.36 55.44 72.27
C ILE A 20 67.87 55.20 71.95
N GLN A 21 67.00 56.19 72.20
CA GLN A 21 65.59 56.11 71.83
C GLN A 21 65.40 55.98 70.31
N GLN A 22 66.15 56.77 69.54
CA GLN A 22 66.15 56.70 68.08
C GLN A 22 66.64 55.33 67.58
N ARG A 23 67.69 54.78 68.18
CA ARG A 23 68.18 53.43 67.88
C ARG A 23 67.12 52.38 68.16
N ASN A 24 66.49 52.39 69.34
CA ASN A 24 65.42 51.45 69.67
C ASN A 24 64.24 51.57 68.69
N ALA A 25 63.86 52.80 68.31
CA ALA A 25 62.81 53.03 67.32
C ALA A 25 63.20 52.47 65.94
N MET A 26 64.46 52.63 65.52
CA MET A 26 64.97 52.04 64.27
C MET A 26 65.02 50.52 64.33
N GLU A 27 65.42 49.91 65.45
CA GLU A 27 65.42 48.45 65.63
C GLU A 27 64.00 47.87 65.55
N VAL A 28 63.01 48.55 66.15
CA VAL A 28 61.59 48.19 66.02
C VAL A 28 61.12 48.32 64.56
N ALA A 29 61.49 49.40 63.87
CA ALA A 29 61.12 49.60 62.46
C ALA A 29 61.73 48.53 61.54
N VAL A 30 62.99 48.15 61.78
CA VAL A 30 63.65 47.06 61.04
C VAL A 30 62.97 45.72 61.31
N SER A 31 62.63 45.41 62.56
CA SER A 31 61.91 44.19 62.91
C SER A 31 60.52 44.13 62.23
N LEU A 32 59.79 45.26 62.22
CA LEU A 32 58.52 45.35 61.51
C LEU A 32 58.69 45.12 60.01
N ALA A 33 59.69 45.77 59.39
CA ALA A 33 59.99 45.60 57.97
C ALA A 33 60.38 44.15 57.62
N GLN A 34 61.18 43.48 58.46
CA GLN A 34 61.55 42.08 58.28
C GLN A 34 60.34 41.14 58.35
N ASN A 35 59.41 41.38 59.29
CA ASN A 35 58.17 40.61 59.38
C ASN A 35 57.28 40.82 58.15
N SER A 36 57.17 42.07 57.67
CA SER A 36 56.43 42.38 56.43
C SER A 36 57.06 41.70 55.21
N LEU A 37 58.39 41.72 55.07
CA LEU A 37 59.09 41.02 53.98
C LEU A 37 58.86 39.51 54.04
N LYS A 38 58.93 38.91 55.22
CA LYS A 38 58.65 37.49 55.41
C LYS A 38 57.21 37.12 55.05
N SER A 39 56.25 37.99 55.35
CA SER A 39 54.85 37.82 54.94
C SER A 39 54.70 37.88 53.42
N ILE A 40 55.35 38.86 52.78
CA ILE A 40 55.35 39.03 51.33
C ILE A 40 55.99 37.83 50.63
N ASP A 41 57.12 37.32 51.12
CA ASP A 41 57.76 36.12 50.59
C ASP A 41 56.86 34.89 50.75
N GLY A 42 56.12 34.79 51.87
CA GLY A 42 55.11 33.77 52.07
C GLY A 42 54.00 33.84 51.02
N GLU A 43 53.46 35.03 50.78
CA GLU A 43 52.43 35.27 49.76
C GLU A 43 52.93 35.01 48.34
N LEU A 44 54.15 35.45 48.00
CA LEU A 44 54.77 35.21 46.71
C LEU A 44 54.97 33.71 46.44
N ASN A 45 55.40 32.96 47.45
CA ASN A 45 55.54 31.50 47.33
C ASN A 45 54.19 30.81 47.14
N GLN A 46 53.15 31.24 47.88
CA GLN A 46 51.80 30.74 47.67
C GLN A 46 51.27 31.08 46.27
N LEU A 47 51.51 32.31 45.79
CA LEU A 47 51.10 32.75 44.47
C LEU A 47 51.82 31.95 43.38
N LYS A 48 53.11 31.71 43.53
CA LYS A 48 53.91 30.89 42.62
C LYS A 48 53.43 29.43 42.58
N ALA A 49 53.07 28.87 43.74
CA ALA A 49 52.49 27.52 43.81
C ALA A 49 51.13 27.46 43.09
N LYS A 50 50.23 28.42 43.35
CA LYS A 50 48.94 28.53 42.67
C LYS A 50 49.09 28.72 41.16
N TYR A 51 50.04 29.55 40.73
CA TYR A 51 50.36 29.76 39.32
C TYR A 51 50.89 28.47 38.68
N SER A 52 51.82 27.77 39.33
CA SER A 52 52.34 26.48 38.83
C SER A 52 51.28 25.38 38.76
N THR A 53 50.23 25.43 39.58
CA THR A 53 49.07 24.53 39.46
C THR A 53 48.09 24.95 38.38
N MET A 54 48.06 26.24 38.00
CA MET A 54 47.19 26.78 36.95
C MET A 54 47.79 26.59 35.55
N VAL A 55 49.12 26.68 35.39
CA VAL A 55 49.82 26.49 34.11
C VAL A 55 49.55 25.13 33.43
N PRO A 56 49.49 23.97 34.11
CA PRO A 56 49.17 22.71 33.46
C PRO A 56 47.67 22.52 33.10
N PHE A 57 46.78 23.51 33.36
CA PHE A 57 45.40 23.46 32.85
C PHE A 57 45.30 23.76 31.35
N ASP A 58 46.38 24.16 30.67
CA ASP A 58 46.34 24.47 29.23
C ASP A 58 45.93 23.26 28.37
N ALA A 59 46.41 22.05 28.72
CA ALA A 59 46.01 20.83 28.02
C ALA A 59 44.56 20.40 28.32
N GLY A 60 44.02 20.72 29.50
CA GLY A 60 42.62 20.44 29.84
C GLY A 60 41.67 21.42 29.18
N VAL A 61 41.99 22.71 29.25
CA VAL A 61 41.22 23.81 28.66
C VAL A 61 41.22 23.72 27.14
N GLN A 62 42.34 23.39 26.50
CA GLN A 62 42.39 23.16 25.05
C GLN A 62 41.51 21.99 24.61
N ASN A 63 41.42 20.92 25.41
CA ASN A 63 40.49 19.83 25.12
C ASN A 63 39.02 20.27 25.26
N PHE A 64 38.70 21.04 26.30
CA PHE A 64 37.35 21.60 26.47
C PHE A 64 36.98 22.59 25.35
N GLU A 65 37.92 23.42 24.90
CA GLU A 65 37.74 24.34 23.77
C GLU A 65 37.52 23.55 22.47
N ARG A 66 38.35 22.53 22.21
CA ARG A 66 38.21 21.66 21.04
C ARG A 66 36.89 20.88 21.05
N ASP A 67 36.47 20.37 22.21
CA ASP A 67 35.22 19.63 22.34
C ASP A 67 34.00 20.56 22.23
N ALA A 68 34.09 21.80 22.72
CA ALA A 68 33.07 22.82 22.52
C ALA A 68 32.97 23.26 21.05
N ASP A 69 34.11 23.45 20.37
CA ASP A 69 34.16 23.74 18.94
C ASP A 69 33.61 22.58 18.11
N LEU A 70 33.92 21.34 18.49
CA LEU A 70 33.38 20.14 17.85
C LEU A 70 31.87 20.06 18.04
N ALA A 71 31.37 20.23 19.27
CA ALA A 71 29.94 20.24 19.56
C ALA A 71 29.20 21.36 18.80
N THR A 72 29.81 22.55 18.71
CA THR A 72 29.26 23.66 17.92
C THR A 72 29.23 23.32 16.44
N LYS A 73 30.29 22.72 15.91
CA LYS A 73 30.35 22.28 14.51
C LYS A 73 29.32 21.20 14.20
N GLU A 74 29.19 20.19 15.06
CA GLU A 74 28.21 19.12 14.93
C GLU A 74 26.78 19.64 15.01
N TYR A 75 26.51 20.59 15.92
CA TYR A 75 25.22 21.27 15.99
C TYR A 75 24.92 22.02 14.71
N MET A 76 25.88 22.79 14.18
CA MET A 76 25.69 23.55 12.93
C MET A 76 25.51 22.63 11.72
N ASP A 77 26.23 21.51 11.64
CA ASP A 77 26.04 20.50 10.58
C ASP A 77 24.66 19.84 10.70
N ALA A 78 24.24 19.46 11.91
CA ALA A 78 22.92 18.89 12.16
C ALA A 78 21.79 19.88 11.81
N LEU A 79 21.95 21.15 12.16
CA LEU A 79 21.02 22.22 11.81
C LEU A 79 20.97 22.43 10.29
N GLY A 80 22.12 22.42 9.62
CA GLY A 80 22.23 22.50 8.17
C GLY A 80 21.49 21.35 7.48
N ARG A 81 21.73 20.10 7.90
CA ARG A 81 21.04 18.91 7.39
C ARG A 81 19.54 18.95 7.67
N TYR A 82 19.13 19.42 8.84
CA TYR A 82 17.71 19.57 9.20
C TYR A 82 17.03 20.60 8.29
N ASN A 83 17.66 21.75 8.07
CA ASN A 83 17.13 22.78 7.18
C ASN A 83 17.10 22.30 5.73
N GLN A 84 18.16 21.65 5.24
CA GLN A 84 18.19 21.07 3.90
C GLN A 84 17.10 20.01 3.74
N SER A 85 16.96 19.07 4.68
CA SER A 85 15.91 18.03 4.63
C SER A 85 14.51 18.65 4.72
N ASN A 86 14.31 19.70 5.51
CA ASN A 86 13.04 20.43 5.57
C ASN A 86 12.76 21.18 4.28
N THR A 87 13.77 21.79 3.64
CA THR A 87 13.64 22.44 2.34
C THR A 87 13.34 21.40 1.27
N GLU A 88 14.04 20.28 1.22
CA GLU A 88 13.77 19.16 0.31
C GLU A 88 12.37 18.56 0.53
N LYS A 89 11.90 18.45 1.78
CA LYS A 89 10.52 18.05 2.10
C LYS A 89 9.48 19.11 1.74
N SER A 90 9.83 20.40 1.86
CA SER A 90 8.94 21.52 1.53
C SER A 90 8.82 21.74 0.02
N ILE A 91 9.89 21.46 -0.73
CA ILE A 91 9.93 21.46 -2.21
C ILE A 91 9.39 20.14 -2.76
N GLY A 92 9.62 19.03 -2.06
CA GLY A 92 9.12 17.70 -2.36
C GLY A 92 7.60 17.65 -2.32
N LEU A 93 6.98 17.74 -3.49
CA LEU A 93 5.54 17.56 -3.70
C LEU A 93 4.68 18.48 -2.82
N LYS A 94 4.98 19.77 -2.80
CA LYS A 94 3.90 20.76 -2.62
C LYS A 94 3.07 20.76 -3.90
N LEU A 95 2.26 19.71 -4.10
CA LEU A 95 1.11 19.78 -5.00
C LEU A 95 0.26 20.94 -4.49
N GLN A 96 0.51 22.14 -5.00
CA GLN A 96 -0.48 23.18 -4.99
C GLN A 96 -1.62 22.61 -5.80
N ILE A 97 -2.67 22.24 -5.07
CA ILE A 97 -3.96 21.95 -5.65
C ILE A 97 -4.38 23.25 -6.35
N ALA A 98 -4.08 23.37 -7.64
CA ALA A 98 -4.39 24.54 -8.46
C ALA A 98 -5.90 24.84 -8.44
N GLN A 99 -6.70 23.83 -8.09
CA GLN A 99 -8.13 23.90 -7.92
C GLN A 99 -8.56 22.89 -6.87
N ILE A 100 -9.08 23.37 -5.72
CA ILE A 100 -9.66 22.49 -4.71
C ILE A 100 -10.70 21.63 -5.43
N GLY A 101 -10.68 20.32 -5.21
CA GLY A 101 -11.68 19.42 -5.78
C GLY A 101 -13.04 19.80 -5.20
N LEU A 102 -13.70 20.79 -5.80
CA LEU A 102 -15.11 21.05 -5.55
C LEU A 102 -15.82 19.76 -5.96
N PRO A 103 -16.72 19.21 -5.13
CA PRO A 103 -17.63 18.20 -5.63
C PRO A 103 -18.31 18.81 -6.85
N GLY A 104 -17.94 18.32 -8.04
CA GLY A 104 -18.53 18.77 -9.28
C GLY A 104 -20.03 18.55 -9.22
N PRO A 105 -20.82 19.26 -10.05
CA PRO A 105 -22.23 18.92 -10.21
C PRO A 105 -22.34 17.41 -10.43
N ALA A 106 -23.28 16.76 -9.74
CA ALA A 106 -23.46 15.32 -9.82
C ALA A 106 -23.39 14.89 -11.29
N GLU A 107 -22.43 14.00 -11.60
CA GLU A 107 -22.24 13.57 -12.99
C GLU A 107 -23.59 13.11 -13.55
N PRO A 108 -23.95 13.57 -14.76
CA PRO A 108 -25.26 13.27 -15.33
C PRO A 108 -25.44 11.76 -15.34
N SER A 109 -26.45 11.30 -14.60
CA SER A 109 -26.63 9.90 -14.30
C SER A 109 -26.85 9.14 -15.62
N LYS A 110 -25.83 8.41 -16.08
CA LYS A 110 -25.90 7.52 -17.26
C LYS A 110 -26.74 6.26 -16.96
N LYS A 111 -27.62 6.31 -15.96
CA LYS A 111 -28.46 5.20 -15.51
C LYS A 111 -29.33 4.66 -16.63
N ILE A 112 -29.87 5.53 -17.49
CA ILE A 112 -30.70 5.12 -18.63
C ILE A 112 -29.89 4.33 -19.66
N ILE A 113 -28.63 4.70 -19.90
CA ILE A 113 -27.75 3.99 -20.83
C ILE A 113 -27.43 2.61 -20.27
N TYR A 114 -27.05 2.53 -18.99
CA TYR A 114 -26.76 1.24 -18.34
C TYR A 114 -28.00 0.34 -18.22
N MET A 115 -29.17 0.92 -17.95
CA MET A 115 -30.44 0.19 -17.89
C MET A 115 -30.85 -0.34 -19.27
N GLY A 116 -30.71 0.49 -20.32
CA GLY A 116 -30.97 0.07 -21.69
C GLY A 116 -30.03 -1.03 -22.15
N LEU A 117 -28.74 -0.90 -21.86
CA LEU A 117 -27.73 -1.89 -22.25
C LEU A 117 -27.93 -3.24 -21.52
N SER A 118 -28.32 -3.19 -20.24
CA SER A 118 -28.69 -4.39 -19.46
C SER A 118 -29.94 -5.10 -20.02
N GLY A 119 -30.95 -4.34 -20.45
CA GLY A 119 -32.14 -4.91 -21.09
C GLY A 119 -31.80 -5.64 -22.39
N VAL A 120 -31.01 -5.00 -23.26
CA VAL A 120 -30.59 -5.59 -24.54
C VAL A 120 -29.71 -6.82 -24.33
N SER A 121 -28.78 -6.79 -23.37
CA SER A 121 -27.90 -7.94 -23.10
C SER A 121 -28.67 -9.14 -22.55
N SER A 122 -29.65 -8.92 -21.68
CA SER A 122 -30.50 -9.99 -21.13
C SER A 122 -31.31 -10.68 -22.22
N ILE A 123 -31.92 -9.90 -23.13
CA ILE A 123 -32.67 -10.43 -24.27
C ILE A 123 -31.75 -11.22 -25.21
N ALA A 124 -30.60 -10.66 -25.56
CA ALA A 124 -29.63 -11.32 -26.44
C ALA A 124 -29.15 -12.65 -25.84
N LEU A 125 -28.86 -12.69 -24.54
CA LEU A 125 -28.42 -13.89 -23.84
C LEU A 125 -29.54 -14.95 -23.79
N CYS A 126 -30.78 -14.54 -23.53
CA CYS A 126 -31.93 -15.43 -23.57
C CYS A 126 -32.10 -16.08 -24.95
N PHE A 127 -32.04 -15.28 -26.02
CA PHE A 127 -32.09 -15.78 -27.39
C PHE A 127 -30.93 -16.73 -27.71
N LEU A 128 -29.71 -16.43 -27.27
CA LEU A 128 -28.56 -17.31 -27.47
C LEU A 128 -28.72 -18.66 -26.76
N ILE A 129 -29.27 -18.68 -25.55
CA ILE A 129 -29.55 -19.95 -24.84
C ILE A 129 -30.58 -20.77 -25.60
N VAL A 130 -31.69 -20.15 -26.00
CA VAL A 130 -32.75 -20.85 -26.75
C VAL A 130 -32.21 -21.37 -28.08
N LEU A 131 -31.45 -20.54 -28.81
CA LEU A 131 -30.84 -20.95 -30.08
C LEU A 131 -29.82 -22.06 -29.87
N GLY A 132 -29.00 -21.99 -28.82
CA GLY A 132 -28.07 -23.06 -28.45
C GLY A 132 -28.78 -24.38 -28.12
N ALA A 133 -29.90 -24.31 -27.40
CA ALA A 133 -30.75 -25.47 -27.15
C ALA A 133 -31.32 -26.04 -28.45
N PHE A 134 -31.85 -25.22 -29.36
CA PHE A 134 -32.35 -25.65 -30.67
C PHE A 134 -31.26 -26.24 -31.56
N PHE A 135 -30.04 -25.68 -31.54
CA PHE A 135 -28.93 -26.20 -32.35
C PHE A 135 -28.41 -27.54 -31.81
N THR A 136 -28.49 -27.75 -30.49
CA THR A 136 -28.10 -29.00 -29.84
C THR A 136 -29.22 -30.04 -29.87
N ASP A 137 -30.46 -29.62 -30.12
CA ASP A 137 -31.60 -30.51 -30.26
C ASP A 137 -31.47 -31.34 -31.56
N LYS A 138 -31.18 -32.62 -31.38
CA LYS A 138 -31.10 -33.62 -32.45
C LYS A 138 -32.43 -34.35 -32.65
N THR A 139 -33.56 -33.72 -32.32
CA THR A 139 -34.88 -34.32 -32.52
C THR A 139 -35.21 -34.36 -34.01
N VAL A 140 -35.31 -35.58 -34.55
CA VAL A 140 -35.68 -35.85 -35.94
C VAL A 140 -37.19 -35.79 -36.07
N ASN A 141 -37.72 -34.67 -36.57
CA ASN A 141 -39.17 -34.46 -36.74
C ASN A 141 -39.63 -34.55 -38.20
N ASN A 142 -38.70 -34.71 -39.14
CA ASN A 142 -39.01 -34.70 -40.58
C ASN A 142 -38.37 -35.87 -41.33
N LEU A 143 -39.02 -36.32 -42.40
CA LEU A 143 -38.58 -37.44 -43.26
C LEU A 143 -37.18 -37.21 -43.84
N GLU A 144 -36.91 -35.98 -44.29
CA GLU A 144 -35.60 -35.59 -44.84
C GLU A 144 -34.49 -35.68 -43.79
N GLN A 145 -34.81 -35.31 -42.55
CA GLN A 145 -33.88 -35.45 -41.42
C GLN A 145 -33.61 -36.93 -41.14
N LEU A 146 -34.63 -37.80 -41.15
CA LEU A 146 -34.44 -39.24 -40.95
C LEU A 146 -33.63 -39.90 -42.08
N ASN A 147 -33.85 -39.49 -43.33
CA ASN A 147 -33.09 -39.99 -44.48
C ASN A 147 -31.62 -39.55 -44.43
N SER A 148 -31.35 -38.35 -43.89
CA SER A 148 -29.98 -37.84 -43.71
C SER A 148 -29.15 -38.66 -42.71
N LEU A 149 -29.79 -39.33 -41.73
CA LEU A 149 -29.11 -40.17 -40.75
C LEU A 149 -28.60 -41.50 -41.36
N LYS A 150 -29.02 -41.88 -42.58
CA LYS A 150 -28.58 -43.10 -43.31
C LYS A 150 -28.65 -44.41 -42.48
N ILE A 151 -29.54 -44.49 -41.49
CA ILE A 151 -29.71 -45.69 -40.65
C ILE A 151 -30.51 -46.78 -41.38
N GLY A 152 -31.32 -46.39 -42.38
CA GLY A 152 -32.07 -47.31 -43.24
C GLY A 152 -32.90 -46.56 -44.29
N THR A 153 -33.53 -47.30 -45.19
CA THR A 153 -34.46 -46.74 -46.18
C THR A 153 -35.72 -46.24 -45.47
N VAL A 154 -35.98 -44.94 -45.55
CA VAL A 154 -37.20 -44.34 -44.99
C VAL A 154 -38.39 -44.77 -45.85
N ILE A 155 -39.33 -45.52 -45.24
CA ILE A 155 -40.48 -46.09 -45.96
C ILE A 155 -41.68 -45.14 -45.93
N GLY A 156 -41.92 -44.41 -44.83
CA GLY A 156 -43.02 -43.45 -44.74
C GLY A 156 -43.03 -42.66 -43.42
N ASN A 157 -44.00 -41.76 -43.25
CA ASN A 157 -44.20 -40.96 -42.04
C ASN A 157 -45.54 -41.29 -41.38
N LEU A 158 -45.59 -41.13 -40.05
CA LEU A 158 -46.82 -41.24 -39.29
C LEU A 158 -47.09 -39.91 -38.58
N ASN A 159 -48.37 -39.57 -38.46
CA ASN A 159 -48.80 -38.44 -37.65
C ASN A 159 -48.58 -38.73 -36.16
N PHE A 160 -48.25 -37.71 -35.38
CA PHE A 160 -48.11 -37.82 -33.93
C PHE A 160 -49.46 -37.61 -33.25
N ILE A 161 -49.92 -38.60 -32.47
CA ILE A 161 -51.17 -38.53 -31.72
C ILE A 161 -50.89 -38.17 -30.25
N ASN A 162 -51.43 -37.02 -29.81
CA ASN A 162 -51.42 -36.54 -28.43
C ASN A 162 -52.61 -37.08 -27.62
N ALA A 163 -52.70 -38.40 -27.44
CA ALA A 163 -53.72 -38.98 -26.56
C ALA A 163 -53.05 -39.60 -25.32
N ASP A 164 -53.53 -39.23 -24.14
CA ASP A 164 -53.12 -39.84 -22.85
C ASP A 164 -53.42 -41.35 -22.81
N ASP A 165 -54.32 -41.83 -23.67
CA ASP A 165 -54.60 -43.25 -23.89
C ASP A 165 -54.19 -43.65 -25.32
N LYS A 166 -52.96 -44.15 -25.46
CA LYS A 166 -52.44 -44.72 -26.71
C LYS A 166 -52.97 -46.15 -26.98
N ASP A 167 -54.21 -46.42 -26.61
CA ASP A 167 -54.82 -47.71 -26.91
C ASP A 167 -55.18 -47.75 -28.41
N ALA A 168 -54.55 -48.69 -29.13
CA ALA A 168 -54.79 -48.92 -30.55
C ALA A 168 -56.27 -49.21 -30.85
N ARG A 169 -57.00 -49.80 -29.90
CA ARG A 169 -58.44 -50.07 -30.05
C ARG A 169 -59.25 -48.78 -30.08
N VAL A 170 -58.98 -47.86 -29.17
CA VAL A 170 -59.67 -46.57 -29.06
C VAL A 170 -59.42 -45.72 -30.31
N ILE A 171 -58.16 -45.70 -30.80
CA ILE A 171 -57.81 -44.99 -32.04
C ILE A 171 -58.58 -45.59 -33.21
N TRP A 172 -58.68 -46.92 -33.32
CA TRP A 172 -59.33 -47.59 -34.45
C TRP A 172 -60.86 -47.48 -34.44
N GLU A 173 -61.50 -47.51 -33.27
CA GLU A 173 -62.95 -47.40 -33.11
C GLU A 173 -63.46 -45.96 -33.26
N ASN A 174 -62.68 -44.97 -32.85
CA ASN A 174 -63.09 -43.57 -32.91
C ASN A 174 -62.90 -42.99 -34.32
N ASN A 175 -63.98 -42.53 -34.94
CA ASN A 175 -64.00 -41.95 -36.30
C ASN A 175 -64.34 -40.46 -36.30
N ASP A 176 -64.46 -39.82 -35.14
CA ASP A 176 -64.86 -38.42 -35.04
C ASP A 176 -63.65 -37.48 -34.98
N ASN A 177 -62.49 -37.99 -34.54
CA ASN A 177 -61.27 -37.20 -34.48
C ASN A 177 -60.50 -37.22 -35.82
N PRO A 178 -60.30 -36.07 -36.49
CA PRO A 178 -59.60 -36.01 -37.78
C PRO A 178 -58.15 -36.54 -37.69
N ASP A 179 -57.47 -36.38 -36.56
CA ASP A 179 -56.09 -36.84 -36.40
C ASP A 179 -55.99 -38.37 -36.41
N TYR A 180 -57.01 -39.05 -35.87
CA TYR A 180 -57.10 -40.51 -35.87
C TYR A 180 -57.39 -41.04 -37.27
N ILE A 181 -58.23 -40.34 -38.05
CA ILE A 181 -58.50 -40.71 -39.45
C ILE A 181 -57.20 -40.63 -40.26
N ILE A 182 -56.48 -39.50 -40.16
CA ILE A 182 -55.21 -39.29 -40.86
C ILE A 182 -54.19 -40.36 -40.45
N PHE A 183 -54.08 -40.69 -39.16
CA PHE A 183 -53.20 -41.74 -38.70
C PHE A 183 -53.56 -43.12 -39.26
N LYS A 184 -54.85 -43.49 -39.29
CA LYS A 184 -55.31 -44.76 -39.88
C LYS A 184 -54.97 -44.84 -41.37
N ASP A 185 -55.16 -43.75 -42.10
CA ASP A 185 -54.87 -43.71 -43.54
C ASP A 185 -53.37 -43.78 -43.83
N LEU A 186 -52.54 -43.07 -43.06
CA LEU A 186 -51.08 -43.18 -43.15
C LEU A 186 -50.59 -44.60 -42.79
N MET A 187 -51.16 -45.25 -41.78
CA MET A 187 -50.85 -46.64 -41.43
C MET A 187 -51.22 -47.62 -42.55
N ARG A 188 -52.35 -47.42 -43.23
CA ARG A 188 -52.75 -48.23 -44.39
C ARG A 188 -51.82 -48.02 -45.58
N SER A 189 -51.45 -46.76 -45.85
CA SER A 189 -50.48 -46.42 -46.89
C SER A 189 -49.12 -47.07 -46.62
N LEU A 190 -48.61 -46.94 -45.38
CA LEU A 190 -47.36 -47.55 -44.96
C LEU A 190 -47.39 -49.07 -45.10
N ARG A 191 -48.50 -49.72 -44.72
CA ARG A 191 -48.68 -51.16 -44.92
C ARG A 191 -48.59 -51.54 -46.40
N PHE A 192 -49.21 -50.76 -47.29
CA PHE A 192 -49.16 -51.01 -48.73
C PHE A 192 -47.73 -50.88 -49.26
N GLU A 193 -47.01 -49.82 -48.91
CA GLU A 193 -45.62 -49.60 -49.30
C GLU A 193 -44.69 -50.69 -48.77
N ILE A 194 -44.84 -51.11 -47.51
CA ILE A 194 -44.08 -52.24 -46.95
C ILE A 194 -44.36 -53.52 -47.73
N THR A 195 -45.63 -53.78 -48.07
CA THR A 195 -46.02 -54.99 -48.80
C THR A 195 -45.49 -54.97 -50.23
N ASP A 196 -45.51 -53.82 -50.91
CA ASP A 196 -44.90 -53.63 -52.22
C ASP A 196 -43.39 -53.90 -52.17
N LYS A 197 -42.65 -53.24 -51.25
CA LYS A 197 -41.20 -53.41 -51.12
C LYS A 197 -40.81 -54.85 -50.74
N LEU A 198 -41.50 -55.47 -49.78
CA LEU A 198 -41.22 -56.85 -49.37
C LEU A 198 -41.65 -57.88 -50.41
N GLY A 199 -42.78 -57.67 -51.10
CA GLY A 199 -43.25 -58.52 -52.18
C GLY A 199 -42.29 -58.51 -53.37
N VAL A 200 -41.77 -57.33 -53.71
CA VAL A 200 -40.72 -57.14 -54.72
C VAL A 200 -39.41 -57.84 -54.29
N ILE A 201 -39.02 -57.78 -53.02
CA ILE A 201 -37.82 -58.50 -52.53
C ILE A 201 -38.01 -60.03 -52.59
N ALA A 202 -39.23 -60.52 -52.31
CA ALA A 202 -39.54 -61.95 -52.37
C ALA A 202 -39.48 -62.51 -53.80
N THR A 203 -39.87 -61.73 -54.82
CA THR A 203 -39.74 -62.15 -56.22
C THR A 203 -38.28 -62.15 -56.68
N TYR A 204 -37.47 -61.17 -56.29
CA TYR A 204 -36.02 -61.18 -56.57
C TYR A 204 -35.29 -62.34 -55.88
N GLN A 205 -35.65 -62.70 -54.64
CA GLN A 205 -35.08 -63.86 -53.96
C GLN A 205 -35.52 -65.20 -54.58
N TYR A 206 -36.75 -65.28 -55.10
CA TYR A 206 -37.23 -66.46 -55.81
C TYR A 206 -36.52 -66.64 -57.16
N ASP A 207 -36.33 -65.58 -57.93
CA ASP A 207 -35.63 -65.61 -59.22
C ASP A 207 -34.14 -65.97 -59.05
N ALA A 208 -33.45 -65.36 -58.07
CA ALA A 208 -32.04 -65.66 -57.76
C ALA A 208 -31.78 -67.10 -57.27
N ASN A 209 -32.80 -67.77 -56.72
CA ASN A 209 -32.71 -69.18 -56.31
C ASN A 209 -33.13 -70.14 -57.45
N SER A 210 -34.02 -69.72 -58.36
CA SER A 210 -34.40 -70.51 -59.54
C SER A 210 -33.29 -70.62 -60.59
N ASN A 211 -32.35 -69.67 -60.61
CA ASN A 211 -31.21 -69.63 -61.54
C ASN A 211 -29.94 -70.31 -60.98
N LYS A 212 -30.12 -71.26 -60.05
CA LYS A 212 -29.04 -72.03 -59.40
C LYS A 212 -29.26 -73.55 -59.44
N ILE A 213 -30.04 -74.03 -60.40
CA ILE A 213 -30.19 -75.46 -60.74
C ILE A 213 -29.65 -75.67 -62.16
#